data_AF-A0A2V9W9U0-F1
#
_entry.id   AF-A0A2V9W9U0-F1
#
_cell.length_a   1.000
_cell.length_b   1.000
_cell.length_c   1.000
_cell.angle_alpha   90.00
_cell.angle_beta   90.00
_cell.angle_gamma   90.00
#
_symmetry.space_group_name_H-M   'P 1'
#
loop_
_entity.id
_entity.type
_entity.pdbx_description
1 polymer ?
#
loop_
_entity_poly.entity_id
_entity_poly.type
_entity_poly.pdbx_seq_one_letter_code
_entity_poly.pdbx_strand_id
1 'polypeptide(L)'
;MRTSLAAVLPLLLSVCLVGCGSHNSTIGGSQPATVASQTANNTSAATTFPSQSNGNMGSNNVSKVDVHSLLYSGNKTKVFAHMMLWFGQSNHMNVGYSSTDPAQVHRQITDMISRGIDGVVIDWYGPNNFVDTATKAVMHEAEKHSGFTFAIMIDRGALGSGACPGCSPEQTLVQLLQYAKKNYFGSHAYFTVQGQPVVTNFNIDSGNAVDWNAVKAALSTPIRFLFQDDVGFSHPASDGSFSWVMPQIGDFGLSYLANFYGTGETFKNENTIGAAYKGFNDQLASWGSGRAMGQQCGQTWLQTFSQVNNVYSPSRQLPFLQLVTWNDYEEGTEIESGIDNCVSLKVTLSGSSLQWNISGDEGTVDHYAVYSSSDGQQLAELTQTDVGVHSVDLCSLTVPAGQQQIFVQAVAKPSLTNRMPGPVSYTPQCGKS
;
A
#
# COMPACT_ATOMS: atom_id res chain seq x y z
N MET A 1 -37.69 -40.58 50.54
CA MET A 1 -37.03 -41.00 49.29
C MET A 1 -35.94 -39.99 48.97
N ARG A 2 -34.69 -40.47 49.01
CA ARG A 2 -33.44 -39.92 48.43
C ARG A 2 -33.10 -38.44 48.65
N THR A 3 -32.19 -38.26 49.60
CA THR A 3 -31.21 -37.17 49.78
C THR A 3 -30.33 -36.95 48.54
N SER A 4 -30.19 -35.69 48.12
CA SER A 4 -29.26 -35.28 47.06
C SER A 4 -27.88 -34.98 47.63
N LEU A 5 -26.85 -35.63 47.08
CA LEU A 5 -25.44 -35.39 47.36
C LEU A 5 -24.96 -34.09 46.68
N ALA A 6 -24.19 -33.32 47.44
CA ALA A 6 -23.32 -32.28 46.93
C ALA A 6 -22.09 -32.88 46.24
N ALA A 7 -21.73 -32.37 45.07
CA ALA A 7 -20.47 -32.65 44.40
C ALA A 7 -19.73 -31.32 44.15
N VAL A 8 -18.64 -31.14 44.89
CA VAL A 8 -17.62 -30.10 44.70
C VAL A 8 -16.72 -30.56 43.56
N LEU A 9 -16.54 -29.73 42.53
CA LEU A 9 -15.61 -29.96 41.43
C LEU A 9 -14.41 -29.01 41.58
N PRO A 10 -13.15 -29.48 41.46
CA PRO A 10 -11.98 -28.67 41.78
C PRO A 10 -11.59 -27.75 40.61
N LEU A 11 -11.16 -26.54 40.96
CA LEU A 11 -10.60 -25.55 40.05
C LEU A 11 -9.18 -25.97 39.65
N LEU A 12 -9.00 -26.45 38.42
CA LEU A 12 -7.68 -26.68 37.83
C LEU A 12 -7.11 -25.35 37.32
N LEU A 13 -6.11 -24.83 38.02
CA LEU A 13 -5.33 -23.67 37.61
C LEU A 13 -4.27 -24.13 36.58
N SER A 14 -4.54 -23.96 35.29
CA SER A 14 -3.51 -24.11 34.25
C SER A 14 -2.68 -22.83 34.17
N VAL A 15 -1.41 -22.93 34.56
CA VAL A 15 -0.38 -21.91 34.32
C VAL A 15 -0.04 -21.94 32.83
N CYS A 16 -0.54 -20.96 32.06
CA CYS A 16 -0.06 -20.73 30.70
C CYS A 16 1.26 -19.96 30.76
N LEU A 17 2.37 -20.66 30.50
CA LEU A 17 3.64 -20.06 30.14
C LEU A 17 3.47 -19.27 28.83
N VAL A 18 3.75 -17.97 28.88
CA VAL A 18 3.81 -17.08 27.72
C VAL A 18 5.06 -17.46 26.91
N GLY A 19 4.86 -18.24 25.84
CA GLY A 19 5.84 -18.40 24.79
C GLY A 19 5.65 -17.30 23.75
N CYS A 20 6.70 -16.51 23.49
CA CYS A 20 6.76 -15.60 22.35
C CYS A 20 6.64 -16.43 21.06
N GLY A 21 5.47 -16.37 20.42
CA GLY A 21 5.22 -17.01 19.14
C GLY A 21 5.73 -16.14 18.00
N SER A 22 6.75 -16.61 17.29
CA SER A 22 7.09 -16.18 15.94
C SER A 22 5.89 -16.40 15.02
N HIS A 23 5.34 -15.33 14.46
CA HIS A 23 4.26 -15.38 13.47
C HIS A 23 4.81 -15.97 12.17
N ASN A 24 4.56 -17.26 11.95
CA ASN A 24 4.82 -17.92 10.68
C ASN A 24 3.52 -17.85 9.85
N SER A 25 3.41 -16.82 9.00
CA SER A 25 2.31 -16.67 8.05
C SER A 25 2.44 -17.72 6.94
N THR A 26 1.73 -18.83 7.07
CA THR A 26 1.58 -19.82 6.00
C THR A 26 0.53 -19.37 4.99
N ILE A 27 0.97 -18.83 3.84
CA ILE A 27 0.18 -18.72 2.61
C ILE A 27 0.90 -19.56 1.55
N GLY A 28 0.17 -20.48 0.90
CA GLY A 28 0.41 -21.05 -0.43
C GLY A 28 1.79 -21.69 -0.68
N GLY A 29 1.83 -23.00 -0.96
CA GLY A 29 3.05 -23.77 -1.22
C GLY A 29 4.14 -22.96 -1.92
N SER A 30 5.19 -22.62 -1.15
CA SER A 30 6.26 -21.73 -1.59
C SER A 30 6.92 -22.35 -2.81
N GLN A 31 6.74 -21.71 -3.97
CA GLN A 31 7.59 -21.99 -5.12
C GLN A 31 9.05 -21.85 -4.67
N PRO A 32 9.96 -22.74 -5.11
CA PRO A 32 11.38 -22.60 -4.78
C PRO A 32 11.88 -21.21 -5.15
N ALA A 33 12.62 -20.57 -4.25
CA ALA A 33 13.22 -19.28 -4.56
C ALA A 33 14.20 -19.45 -5.73
N THR A 34 14.15 -18.54 -6.69
CA THR A 34 15.10 -18.47 -7.81
C THR A 34 15.72 -17.08 -7.87
N VAL A 35 16.90 -16.96 -8.47
CA VAL A 35 17.52 -15.65 -8.76
C VAL A 35 16.55 -14.77 -9.54
N ALA A 36 15.84 -15.34 -10.52
CA ALA A 36 14.81 -14.63 -11.27
C ALA A 36 13.69 -14.11 -10.36
N SER A 37 13.13 -14.93 -9.47
CA SER A 37 12.08 -14.48 -8.54
C SER A 37 12.52 -13.36 -7.59
N GLN A 38 13.82 -13.28 -7.27
CA GLN A 38 14.40 -12.28 -6.37
C GLN A 38 14.94 -11.02 -7.07
N THR A 39 15.03 -11.01 -8.41
CA THR A 39 15.62 -9.88 -9.17
C THR A 39 14.78 -9.39 -10.34
N ALA A 40 13.92 -10.24 -10.92
CA ALA A 40 13.03 -9.84 -12.00
C ALA A 40 11.89 -8.95 -11.47
N ASN A 41 11.19 -8.29 -12.40
CA ASN A 41 10.02 -7.49 -12.08
C ASN A 41 8.99 -8.35 -11.33
N ASN A 42 8.64 -7.93 -10.12
CA ASN A 42 7.61 -8.56 -9.32
C ASN A 42 6.43 -7.61 -9.04
N THR A 43 6.33 -6.52 -9.80
CA THR A 43 5.25 -5.53 -9.72
C THR A 43 4.21 -5.73 -10.81
N SER A 44 3.05 -5.07 -10.67
CA SER A 44 2.04 -4.98 -11.75
C SER A 44 2.31 -3.90 -12.79
N ALA A 45 3.35 -3.08 -12.63
CA ALA A 45 3.79 -2.14 -13.66
C ALA A 45 4.17 -2.92 -14.94
N ALA A 46 3.89 -2.33 -16.10
CA ALA A 46 4.25 -2.97 -17.37
C ALA A 46 5.76 -3.19 -17.45
N THR A 47 6.20 -4.35 -17.92
CA THR A 47 7.64 -4.68 -18.07
C THR A 47 8.37 -3.74 -19.02
N THR A 48 7.63 -3.06 -19.91
CA THR A 48 8.13 -2.05 -20.84
C THR A 48 8.14 -0.63 -20.28
N PHE A 49 7.59 -0.42 -19.08
CA PHE A 49 7.51 0.91 -18.48
C PHE A 49 8.90 1.35 -17.96
N PRO A 50 9.45 2.48 -18.47
CA PRO A 50 10.77 2.94 -18.11
C PRO A 50 10.75 3.77 -16.82
N SER A 51 11.92 3.94 -16.20
CA SER A 51 12.12 4.98 -15.20
C SER A 51 11.90 6.37 -15.82
N GLN A 52 11.36 7.32 -15.05
CA GLN A 52 11.04 8.67 -15.52
C GLN A 52 11.64 9.76 -14.63
N SER A 53 11.77 10.97 -15.17
CA SER A 53 12.38 12.11 -14.49
C SER A 53 11.60 12.59 -13.26
N ASN A 54 10.32 12.23 -13.15
CA ASN A 54 9.49 12.56 -11.99
C ASN A 54 9.61 11.55 -10.83
N GLY A 55 10.52 10.59 -10.93
CA GLY A 55 10.80 9.62 -9.86
C GLY A 55 9.97 8.34 -9.96
N ASN A 56 9.31 8.09 -11.09
CA ASN A 56 8.79 6.75 -11.38
C ASN A 56 9.95 5.82 -11.71
N MET A 57 9.92 4.63 -11.12
CA MET A 57 11.05 3.71 -11.17
C MET A 57 11.10 2.86 -12.44
N GLY A 58 9.95 2.62 -13.07
CA GLY A 58 9.85 1.59 -14.09
C GLY A 58 9.75 0.19 -13.49
N SER A 59 9.60 -0.81 -14.34
CA SER A 59 9.51 -2.22 -13.95
C SER A 59 10.69 -2.66 -13.06
N ASN A 60 10.42 -3.11 -11.82
CA ASN A 60 11.46 -3.37 -10.80
C ASN A 60 11.11 -4.52 -9.82
N ASN A 61 12.04 -4.91 -8.95
CA ASN A 61 11.81 -5.86 -7.87
C ASN A 61 11.66 -5.13 -6.52
N VAL A 62 10.46 -5.20 -5.95
CA VAL A 62 10.13 -4.53 -4.69
C VAL A 62 9.91 -5.55 -3.57
N SER A 63 10.10 -5.08 -2.34
CA SER A 63 9.77 -5.85 -1.15
C SER A 63 8.27 -6.12 -1.07
N LYS A 64 7.96 -7.37 -0.72
CA LYS A 64 6.61 -7.85 -0.40
C LYS A 64 6.37 -7.94 1.12
N VAL A 65 7.26 -7.34 1.93
CA VAL A 65 6.98 -7.15 3.35
C VAL A 65 5.67 -6.38 3.48
N ASP A 66 4.81 -6.85 4.39
CA ASP A 66 3.48 -6.29 4.60
C ASP A 66 3.57 -4.82 5.01
N VAL A 67 2.84 -3.94 4.31
CA VAL A 67 2.80 -2.49 4.59
C VAL A 67 2.38 -2.15 6.02
N HIS A 68 1.60 -3.01 6.68
CA HIS A 68 1.22 -2.84 8.09
C HIS A 68 2.41 -2.90 9.05
N SER A 69 3.57 -3.45 8.63
CA SER A 69 4.81 -3.42 9.42
C SER A 69 5.39 -2.01 9.59
N LEU A 70 5.01 -1.06 8.73
CA LEU A 70 5.41 0.35 8.87
C LEU A 70 4.53 1.11 9.88
N LEU A 71 3.42 0.51 10.32
CA LEU A 71 2.56 1.07 11.34
C LEU A 71 2.98 0.58 12.73
N TYR A 72 2.53 1.30 13.75
CA TYR A 72 2.71 0.94 15.15
C TYR A 72 2.29 -0.51 15.42
N SER A 73 3.01 -1.18 16.33
CA SER A 73 2.75 -2.58 16.68
C SER A 73 1.29 -2.79 17.12
N GLY A 74 0.68 -3.91 16.74
CA GLY A 74 -0.71 -4.23 17.10
C GLY A 74 -1.76 -3.35 16.43
N ASN A 75 -1.41 -2.67 15.33
CA ASN A 75 -2.38 -1.94 14.53
C ASN A 75 -3.43 -2.90 13.91
N LYS A 76 -4.62 -2.36 13.67
CA LYS A 76 -5.74 -2.97 12.96
C LYS A 76 -6.24 -2.04 11.84
N THR A 77 -5.40 -1.08 11.47
CA THR A 77 -5.66 -0.11 10.42
C THR A 77 -5.93 -0.85 9.13
N LYS A 78 -6.97 -0.49 8.35
CA LYS A 78 -7.06 -0.95 6.96
C LYS A 78 -6.29 0.00 6.04
N VAL A 79 -5.46 -0.55 5.18
CA VAL A 79 -4.64 0.22 4.24
C VAL A 79 -5.25 0.13 2.83
N PHE A 80 -5.67 1.26 2.29
CA PHE A 80 -6.20 1.38 0.93
C PHE A 80 -5.14 1.99 0.02
N ALA A 81 -5.12 1.65 -1.26
CA ALA A 81 -4.37 2.39 -2.25
C ALA A 81 -5.31 3.28 -3.09
N HIS A 82 -4.94 4.53 -3.28
CA HIS A 82 -5.70 5.42 -4.15
C HIS A 82 -5.38 5.10 -5.63
N MET A 83 -6.38 4.91 -6.48
CA MET A 83 -6.20 4.34 -7.82
C MET A 83 -6.75 5.21 -8.94
N MET A 84 -5.89 5.49 -9.92
CA MET A 84 -6.18 6.19 -11.16
C MET A 84 -6.48 5.21 -12.28
N LEU A 85 -7.65 5.34 -12.92
CA LEU A 85 -8.15 4.36 -13.90
C LEU A 85 -8.25 4.91 -15.33
N TRP A 86 -7.47 5.93 -15.66
CA TRP A 86 -7.51 6.60 -16.96
C TRP A 86 -6.43 6.15 -17.95
N PHE A 87 -5.47 5.32 -17.52
CA PHE A 87 -4.39 4.86 -18.39
C PHE A 87 -4.91 3.93 -19.48
N GLY A 88 -4.45 4.16 -20.71
CA GLY A 88 -4.99 3.55 -21.94
C GLY A 88 -5.80 4.53 -22.79
N GLN A 89 -6.21 5.67 -22.23
CA GLN A 89 -6.78 6.77 -23.00
C GLN A 89 -5.67 7.60 -23.68
N SER A 90 -5.98 8.19 -24.84
CA SER A 90 -5.00 8.94 -25.65
C SER A 90 -4.58 10.29 -25.05
N ASN A 91 -5.35 10.81 -24.09
CA ASN A 91 -5.07 12.09 -23.41
C ASN A 91 -4.25 11.92 -22.12
N HIS A 92 -3.82 10.69 -21.81
CA HIS A 92 -2.94 10.38 -20.68
C HIS A 92 -1.67 9.72 -21.17
N MET A 93 -0.63 9.74 -20.35
CA MET A 93 0.63 9.11 -20.68
C MET A 93 0.47 7.59 -20.93
N ASN A 94 1.28 7.03 -21.83
CA ASN A 94 1.31 5.59 -22.07
C ASN A 94 2.19 4.90 -21.02
N VAL A 95 1.56 4.12 -20.14
CA VAL A 95 2.22 3.35 -19.07
C VAL A 95 2.37 1.86 -19.41
N GLY A 96 2.04 1.46 -20.64
CA GLY A 96 2.20 0.10 -21.13
C GLY A 96 1.03 -0.85 -20.85
N TYR A 97 -0.10 -0.35 -20.33
CA TYR A 97 -1.34 -1.12 -20.13
C TYR A 97 -2.60 -0.26 -20.36
N SER A 98 -3.76 -0.92 -20.43
CA SER A 98 -5.09 -0.27 -20.34
C SER A 98 -5.73 -0.58 -18.99
N SER A 99 -6.30 0.43 -18.34
CA SER A 99 -7.02 0.27 -17.05
C SER A 99 -8.30 -0.54 -17.20
N THR A 100 -8.80 -0.73 -18.43
CA THR A 100 -9.95 -1.58 -18.72
C THR A 100 -9.58 -3.04 -19.03
N ASP A 101 -8.29 -3.40 -19.04
CA ASP A 101 -7.85 -4.78 -19.24
C ASP A 101 -8.02 -5.60 -17.96
N PRO A 102 -8.91 -6.61 -17.91
CA PRO A 102 -9.12 -7.42 -16.72
C PRO A 102 -7.86 -8.16 -16.26
N ALA A 103 -6.95 -8.51 -17.18
CA ALA A 103 -5.69 -9.15 -16.81
C ALA A 103 -4.74 -8.18 -16.09
N GLN A 104 -4.75 -6.89 -16.47
CA GLN A 104 -4.02 -5.86 -15.73
C GLN A 104 -4.62 -5.62 -14.36
N VAL A 105 -5.95 -5.50 -14.27
CA VAL A 105 -6.64 -5.34 -12.99
C VAL A 105 -6.34 -6.50 -12.04
N HIS A 106 -6.35 -7.73 -12.55
CA HIS A 106 -5.95 -8.92 -11.78
C HIS A 106 -4.51 -8.82 -11.24
N ARG A 107 -3.55 -8.40 -12.07
CA ARG A 107 -2.16 -8.20 -11.65
C ARG A 107 -2.06 -7.13 -10.55
N GLN A 108 -2.76 -6.00 -10.72
CA GLN A 108 -2.75 -4.88 -9.77
C GLN A 108 -3.29 -5.29 -8.41
N ILE A 109 -4.46 -5.92 -8.35
CA ILE A 109 -5.06 -6.33 -7.08
C ILE A 109 -4.23 -7.43 -6.42
N THR A 110 -3.72 -8.40 -7.20
CA THR A 110 -2.84 -9.45 -6.65
C THR A 110 -1.55 -8.87 -6.09
N ASP A 111 -0.95 -7.89 -6.78
CA ASP A 111 0.25 -7.21 -6.29
C ASP A 111 -0.03 -6.40 -5.03
N MET A 112 -1.12 -5.63 -4.99
CA MET A 112 -1.57 -4.91 -3.80
C MET A 112 -1.73 -5.85 -2.59
N ILE A 113 -2.46 -6.97 -2.76
CA ILE A 113 -2.63 -7.98 -1.71
C ILE A 113 -1.28 -8.54 -1.27
N SER A 114 -0.36 -8.81 -2.20
CA SER A 114 0.98 -9.31 -1.88
C SER A 114 1.84 -8.32 -1.07
N ARG A 115 1.44 -7.04 -1.02
CA ARG A 115 2.09 -5.98 -0.22
C ARG A 115 1.30 -5.62 1.04
N GLY A 116 0.24 -6.36 1.35
CA GLY A 116 -0.63 -6.13 2.51
C GLY A 116 -1.65 -5.02 2.35
N ILE A 117 -2.02 -4.62 1.13
CA ILE A 117 -3.05 -3.59 0.90
C ILE A 117 -4.44 -4.24 0.92
N ASP A 118 -5.36 -3.67 1.69
CA ASP A 118 -6.72 -4.18 1.97
C ASP A 118 -7.78 -3.68 0.99
N GLY A 119 -7.44 -2.78 0.08
CA GLY A 119 -8.41 -2.26 -0.86
C GLY A 119 -7.97 -1.05 -1.66
N VAL A 120 -8.91 -0.48 -2.40
CA VAL A 120 -8.68 0.72 -3.21
C VAL A 120 -9.74 1.79 -3.01
N VAL A 121 -9.31 3.04 -3.14
CA VAL A 121 -10.21 4.19 -3.34
C VAL A 121 -10.02 4.65 -4.78
N ILE A 122 -11.08 4.59 -5.58
CA ILE A 122 -11.03 4.83 -7.02
C ILE A 122 -11.44 6.27 -7.32
N ASP A 123 -10.60 7.01 -8.02
CA ASP A 123 -10.96 8.31 -8.56
C ASP A 123 -11.93 8.17 -9.74
N TRP A 124 -13.14 8.71 -9.61
CA TRP A 124 -14.26 8.42 -10.50
C TRP A 124 -14.97 9.67 -11.02
N TYR A 125 -15.15 9.71 -12.34
CA TYR A 125 -15.59 10.89 -13.10
C TYR A 125 -17.04 10.82 -13.60
N GLY A 126 -17.84 9.90 -13.07
CA GLY A 126 -19.22 9.68 -13.53
C GLY A 126 -19.38 8.46 -14.45
N PRO A 127 -20.62 8.16 -14.84
CA PRO A 127 -20.97 6.94 -15.56
C PRO A 127 -20.56 6.95 -17.04
N ASN A 128 -20.56 5.77 -17.66
CA ASN A 128 -20.51 5.58 -19.12
C ASN A 128 -19.26 6.15 -19.81
N ASN A 129 -18.12 6.17 -19.10
CA ASN A 129 -16.83 6.55 -19.67
C ASN A 129 -15.79 5.42 -19.44
N PHE A 130 -14.55 5.67 -19.89
CA PHE A 130 -13.44 4.73 -19.76
C PHE A 130 -13.17 4.35 -18.29
N VAL A 131 -13.13 5.35 -17.39
CA VAL A 131 -12.89 5.17 -15.95
C VAL A 131 -14.01 4.35 -15.30
N ASP A 132 -15.28 4.58 -15.66
CA ASP A 132 -16.42 3.79 -15.18
C ASP A 132 -16.33 2.33 -15.62
N THR A 133 -15.85 2.08 -16.84
CA THR A 133 -15.62 0.72 -17.35
C THR A 133 -14.50 0.02 -16.57
N ALA A 134 -13.39 0.71 -16.34
CA ALA A 134 -12.29 0.21 -15.52
C ALA A 134 -12.72 -0.03 -14.05
N THR A 135 -13.55 0.86 -13.49
CA THR A 135 -14.10 0.74 -12.12
C THR A 135 -14.90 -0.55 -11.96
N LYS A 136 -15.72 -0.92 -12.96
CA LYS A 136 -16.45 -2.20 -12.96
C LYS A 136 -15.51 -3.41 -13.02
N ALA A 137 -14.42 -3.31 -13.78
CA ALA A 137 -13.41 -4.38 -13.80
C ALA A 137 -12.73 -4.55 -12.43
N VAL A 138 -12.38 -3.44 -11.76
CA VAL A 138 -11.84 -3.44 -10.39
C VAL A 138 -12.84 -4.04 -9.40
N MET A 139 -14.11 -3.64 -9.45
CA MET A 139 -15.18 -4.23 -8.62
C MET A 139 -15.23 -5.75 -8.79
N HIS A 140 -15.33 -6.25 -10.02
CA HIS A 140 -15.44 -7.68 -10.30
C HIS A 140 -14.21 -8.48 -9.89
N GLU A 141 -13.03 -7.89 -9.94
CA GLU A 141 -11.83 -8.54 -9.44
C GLU A 141 -11.79 -8.52 -7.91
N ALA A 142 -12.09 -7.39 -7.26
CA ALA A 142 -12.16 -7.28 -5.81
C ALA A 142 -13.15 -8.29 -5.20
N GLU A 143 -14.28 -8.56 -5.87
CA GLU A 143 -15.27 -9.58 -5.49
C GLU A 143 -14.69 -11.00 -5.34
N LYS A 144 -13.55 -11.30 -5.99
CA LYS A 144 -12.87 -12.59 -5.94
C LYS A 144 -11.89 -12.72 -4.76
N HIS A 145 -11.52 -11.62 -4.11
CA HIS A 145 -10.50 -11.58 -3.06
C HIS A 145 -11.12 -11.22 -1.72
N SER A 146 -11.34 -12.21 -0.87
CA SER A 146 -11.91 -11.98 0.47
C SER A 146 -11.01 -11.05 1.29
N GLY A 147 -11.60 -10.02 1.88
CA GLY A 147 -10.89 -8.99 2.65
C GLY A 147 -10.45 -7.78 1.84
N PHE A 148 -10.32 -7.91 0.50
CA PHE A 148 -10.01 -6.78 -0.37
C PHE A 148 -11.30 -6.02 -0.74
N THR A 149 -11.32 -4.71 -0.50
CA THR A 149 -12.51 -3.88 -0.75
C THR A 149 -12.24 -2.69 -1.66
N PHE A 150 -13.28 -2.09 -2.23
CA PHE A 150 -13.15 -0.87 -3.04
C PHE A 150 -14.17 0.19 -2.62
N ALA A 151 -13.80 1.47 -2.78
CA ALA A 151 -14.65 2.63 -2.57
C ALA A 151 -14.55 3.59 -3.75
N ILE A 152 -15.54 4.49 -3.86
CA ILE A 152 -15.55 5.54 -4.89
C ILE A 152 -15.15 6.88 -4.25
N MET A 153 -14.24 7.58 -4.92
CA MET A 153 -14.03 9.01 -4.78
C MET A 153 -14.73 9.71 -5.95
N ILE A 154 -15.68 10.59 -5.67
CA ILE A 154 -16.28 11.42 -6.71
C ILE A 154 -15.41 12.66 -6.91
N ASP A 155 -14.79 12.79 -8.09
CA ASP A 155 -14.04 13.99 -8.46
C ASP A 155 -14.98 15.13 -8.87
N ARG A 156 -14.58 16.37 -8.62
CA ARG A 156 -15.32 17.56 -9.08
C ARG A 156 -15.55 17.59 -10.60
N GLY A 157 -14.65 17.01 -11.38
CA GLY A 157 -14.76 16.86 -12.82
C GLY A 157 -16.01 16.07 -13.23
N ALA A 158 -16.51 15.18 -12.36
CA ALA A 158 -17.77 14.47 -12.57
C ALA A 158 -18.99 15.41 -12.57
N LEU A 159 -18.92 16.58 -11.93
CA LEU A 159 -20.01 17.55 -11.94
C LEU A 159 -20.17 18.22 -13.31
N GLY A 160 -19.09 18.30 -14.09
CA GLY A 160 -19.06 18.84 -15.45
C GLY A 160 -19.16 17.79 -16.55
N SER A 161 -19.16 16.50 -16.22
CA SER A 161 -19.02 15.40 -17.21
C SER A 161 -20.27 15.11 -18.05
N GLY A 162 -21.30 15.95 -17.97
CA GLY A 162 -22.53 15.78 -18.72
C GLY A 162 -23.42 14.64 -18.22
N ALA A 163 -23.14 14.09 -17.04
CA ALA A 163 -23.97 13.08 -16.40
C ALA A 163 -25.44 13.52 -16.26
N CYS A 164 -25.67 14.83 -16.13
CA CYS A 164 -26.98 15.46 -16.04
C CYS A 164 -26.99 16.78 -16.85
N PRO A 165 -27.31 16.75 -18.16
CA PRO A 165 -27.31 17.96 -18.98
C PRO A 165 -28.34 18.99 -18.47
N GLY A 166 -27.88 20.21 -18.20
CA GLY A 166 -28.72 21.31 -17.71
C GLY A 166 -29.02 21.30 -16.22
N CYS A 167 -28.43 20.38 -15.46
CA CYS A 167 -28.64 20.26 -14.02
C CYS A 167 -27.70 21.15 -13.21
N SER A 168 -28.11 21.50 -11.99
CA SER A 168 -27.20 22.13 -11.02
C SER A 168 -26.13 21.14 -10.53
N PRO A 169 -24.99 21.61 -9.97
CA PRO A 169 -24.00 20.74 -9.34
C PRO A 169 -24.61 19.76 -8.31
N GLU A 170 -25.56 20.24 -7.50
CA GLU A 170 -26.30 19.42 -6.53
C GLU A 170 -27.11 18.31 -7.20
N GLN A 171 -27.89 18.63 -8.24
CA GLN A 171 -28.68 17.64 -8.98
C GLN A 171 -27.78 16.61 -9.67
N THR A 172 -26.66 17.05 -10.25
CA THR A 172 -25.67 16.15 -10.85
C THR A 172 -25.08 15.22 -9.79
N LEU A 173 -24.69 15.73 -8.63
CA LEU A 173 -24.17 14.92 -7.53
C LEU A 173 -25.18 13.87 -7.05
N VAL A 174 -26.46 14.23 -6.92
CA VAL A 174 -27.53 13.27 -6.59
C VAL A 174 -27.60 12.16 -7.62
N GLN A 175 -27.52 12.47 -8.92
CA GLN A 175 -27.53 11.44 -9.97
C GLN A 175 -26.29 10.55 -9.95
N LEU A 176 -25.10 11.13 -9.70
CA LEU A 176 -23.85 10.38 -9.55
C LEU A 176 -23.95 9.38 -8.40
N LEU A 177 -24.47 9.80 -7.24
CA LEU A 177 -24.64 8.95 -6.06
C LEU A 177 -25.70 7.87 -6.27
N GLN A 178 -26.81 8.18 -6.97
CA GLN A 178 -27.80 7.18 -7.34
C GLN A 178 -27.23 6.14 -8.31
N TYR A 179 -26.37 6.56 -9.24
CA TYR A 179 -25.67 5.63 -10.12
C TYR A 179 -24.70 4.75 -9.32
N ALA A 180 -23.88 5.33 -8.44
CA ALA A 180 -22.96 4.57 -7.60
C ALA A 180 -23.70 3.56 -6.71
N LYS A 181 -24.83 3.97 -6.12
CA LYS A 181 -25.72 3.06 -5.38
C LYS A 181 -26.18 1.88 -6.22
N LYS A 182 -26.65 2.13 -7.44
CA LYS A 182 -27.19 1.09 -8.31
C LYS A 182 -26.13 0.10 -8.80
N ASN A 183 -24.91 0.58 -9.04
CA ASN A 183 -23.89 -0.20 -9.74
C ASN A 183 -22.78 -0.75 -8.82
N TYR A 184 -22.52 -0.11 -7.67
CA TYR A 184 -21.35 -0.43 -6.83
C TYR A 184 -21.73 -0.83 -5.41
N PHE A 185 -22.67 -0.14 -4.75
CA PHE A 185 -22.91 -0.37 -3.32
C PHE A 185 -23.52 -1.74 -2.98
N GLY A 186 -24.05 -2.45 -3.97
CA GLY A 186 -24.56 -3.82 -3.81
C GLY A 186 -23.48 -4.90 -3.80
N SER A 187 -22.23 -4.56 -4.18
CA SER A 187 -21.12 -5.52 -4.19
C SER A 187 -20.70 -5.87 -2.76
N HIS A 188 -20.44 -7.15 -2.48
CA HIS A 188 -19.91 -7.58 -1.18
C HIS A 188 -18.46 -7.12 -0.94
N ALA A 189 -17.79 -6.65 -1.99
CA ALA A 189 -16.47 -6.03 -1.91
C ALA A 189 -16.53 -4.50 -1.78
N TYR A 190 -17.72 -3.87 -1.77
CA TYR A 190 -17.80 -2.42 -1.54
C TYR A 190 -17.43 -2.10 -0.09
N PHE A 191 -16.56 -1.12 0.10
CA PHE A 191 -16.11 -0.71 1.43
C PHE A 191 -17.25 -0.05 2.20
N THR A 192 -17.53 -0.59 3.39
CA THR A 192 -18.55 -0.06 4.30
C THR A 192 -17.97 0.15 5.70
N VAL A 193 -18.52 1.15 6.39
CA VAL A 193 -18.26 1.38 7.82
C VAL A 193 -19.58 1.26 8.55
N GLN A 194 -19.66 0.33 9.51
CA GLN A 194 -20.89 -0.08 10.21
C GLN A 194 -22.08 -0.27 9.24
N GLY A 195 -21.84 -0.94 8.11
CA GLY A 195 -22.87 -1.27 7.11
C GLY A 195 -23.28 -0.15 6.15
N GLN A 196 -22.71 1.06 6.27
CA GLN A 196 -22.97 2.15 5.33
C GLN A 196 -21.85 2.25 4.29
N PRO A 197 -22.16 2.39 2.98
CA PRO A 197 -21.17 2.62 1.93
C PRO A 197 -20.41 3.91 2.20
N VAL A 198 -19.08 3.86 2.05
CA VAL A 198 -18.21 5.02 2.15
C VAL A 198 -18.01 5.63 0.77
N VAL A 199 -18.26 6.94 0.66
CA VAL A 199 -17.93 7.74 -0.52
C VAL A 199 -17.01 8.87 -0.08
N THR A 200 -15.86 8.97 -0.74
CA THR A 200 -14.99 10.14 -0.59
C THR A 200 -15.28 11.14 -1.71
N ASN A 201 -14.84 12.38 -1.56
CA ASN A 201 -15.00 13.37 -2.61
C ASN A 201 -13.77 14.26 -2.76
N PHE A 202 -13.47 14.65 -3.99
CA PHE A 202 -12.34 15.51 -4.30
C PHE A 202 -12.85 16.85 -4.82
N ASN A 203 -12.66 17.90 -4.03
CA ASN A 203 -12.95 19.29 -4.39
C ASN A 203 -14.41 19.57 -4.86
N ILE A 204 -15.41 18.80 -4.41
CA ILE A 204 -16.80 19.01 -4.83
C ILE A 204 -17.31 20.40 -4.43
N ASP A 205 -16.99 20.88 -3.23
CA ASP A 205 -17.41 22.21 -2.75
C ASP A 205 -16.56 23.35 -3.31
N SER A 206 -15.43 23.05 -3.96
CA SER A 206 -14.53 24.08 -4.50
C SER A 206 -15.17 24.80 -5.68
N GLY A 207 -15.79 25.94 -5.41
CA GLY A 207 -16.46 26.76 -6.42
C GLY A 207 -17.90 26.32 -6.73
N ASN A 208 -18.43 25.35 -5.99
CA ASN A 208 -19.83 24.93 -6.09
C ASN A 208 -20.54 25.16 -4.74
N ALA A 209 -21.73 25.74 -4.78
CA ALA A 209 -22.64 25.74 -3.63
C ALA A 209 -23.50 24.48 -3.71
N VAL A 210 -23.11 23.41 -3.01
CA VAL A 210 -23.89 22.17 -2.91
C VAL A 210 -24.67 22.16 -1.59
N ASP A 211 -25.99 22.06 -1.65
CA ASP A 211 -26.79 21.78 -0.45
C ASP A 211 -26.72 20.28 -0.13
N TRP A 212 -25.77 19.92 0.73
CA TRP A 212 -25.59 18.54 1.15
C TRP A 212 -26.77 17.96 1.96
N ASN A 213 -27.60 18.81 2.59
CA ASN A 213 -28.82 18.33 3.24
C ASN A 213 -29.84 17.88 2.18
N ALA A 214 -29.98 18.65 1.11
CA ALA A 214 -30.81 18.27 -0.04
C ALA A 214 -30.28 17.00 -0.72
N VAL A 215 -28.96 16.89 -0.91
CA VAL A 215 -28.30 15.67 -1.42
C VAL A 215 -28.63 14.47 -0.56
N LYS A 216 -28.40 14.54 0.77
CA LYS A 216 -28.70 13.45 1.70
C LYS A 216 -30.20 13.09 1.69
N ALA A 217 -31.09 14.09 1.66
CA ALA A 217 -32.54 13.88 1.62
C ALA A 217 -33.02 13.18 0.33
N ALA A 218 -32.31 13.38 -0.79
CA ALA A 218 -32.62 12.73 -2.07
C ALA A 218 -32.15 11.27 -2.15
N LEU A 219 -31.39 10.78 -1.17
CA LEU A 219 -30.82 9.44 -1.16
C LEU A 219 -31.60 8.51 -0.23
N SER A 220 -32.00 7.35 -0.76
CA SER A 220 -32.69 6.32 0.01
C SER A 220 -31.75 5.36 0.77
N THR A 221 -30.44 5.48 0.56
CA THR A 221 -29.41 4.72 1.29
C THR A 221 -28.57 5.71 2.07
N PRO A 222 -28.42 5.57 3.40
CA PRO A 222 -27.44 6.33 4.16
C PRO A 222 -26.03 6.05 3.64
N ILE A 223 -25.30 7.10 3.28
CA ILE A 223 -23.90 7.06 2.83
C ILE A 223 -23.05 7.76 3.88
N ARG A 224 -21.87 7.22 4.17
CA ARG A 224 -20.84 7.98 4.90
C ARG A 224 -20.00 8.77 3.93
N PHE A 225 -20.02 10.07 4.07
CA PHE A 225 -19.16 10.93 3.28
C PHE A 225 -17.89 11.25 4.05
N LEU A 226 -16.74 11.14 3.41
CA LEU A 226 -15.48 11.61 3.97
C LEU A 226 -14.90 12.67 3.05
N PHE A 227 -14.64 13.84 3.61
CA PHE A 227 -14.21 15.02 2.87
C PHE A 227 -12.70 15.15 2.95
N GLN A 228 -12.12 15.83 1.96
CA GLN A 228 -10.69 16.05 1.90
C GLN A 228 -10.23 17.03 2.99
N ASP A 229 -9.02 16.80 3.50
CA ASP A 229 -8.28 17.69 4.41
C ASP A 229 -8.94 17.89 5.78
N ASP A 230 -8.21 18.54 6.69
CA ASP A 230 -8.64 18.75 8.07
C ASP A 230 -10.00 19.47 8.19
N VAL A 231 -10.32 20.36 7.24
CA VAL A 231 -11.63 21.01 7.12
C VAL A 231 -12.79 20.01 7.02
N GLY A 232 -12.55 18.83 6.43
CA GLY A 232 -13.53 17.75 6.30
C GLY A 232 -14.07 17.25 7.63
N PHE A 233 -13.29 17.29 8.71
CA PHE A 233 -13.75 16.88 10.04
C PHE A 233 -14.86 17.79 10.59
N SER A 234 -14.82 19.08 10.22
CA SER A 234 -15.78 20.08 10.69
C SER A 234 -16.93 20.32 9.72
N HIS A 235 -16.89 19.72 8.53
CA HIS A 235 -17.90 19.93 7.51
C HIS A 235 -19.22 19.27 7.93
N PRO A 236 -20.37 19.99 8.01
CA PRO A 236 -21.61 19.45 8.57
C PRO A 236 -22.19 18.22 7.85
N ALA A 237 -21.80 18.01 6.59
CA ALA A 237 -22.22 16.85 5.81
C ALA A 237 -21.27 15.66 5.88
N SER A 238 -20.10 15.82 6.50
CA SER A 238 -19.07 14.80 6.55
C SER A 238 -19.24 13.91 7.78
N ASP A 239 -18.89 12.64 7.63
CA ASP A 239 -18.77 11.63 8.68
C ASP A 239 -17.29 11.32 9.00
N GLY A 240 -16.42 12.28 8.63
CA GLY A 240 -14.99 12.24 8.84
C GLY A 240 -14.17 12.88 7.73
N SER A 241 -12.89 12.55 7.67
CA SER A 241 -11.98 13.17 6.73
C SER A 241 -10.89 12.23 6.25
N PHE A 242 -10.39 12.50 5.05
CA PHE A 242 -9.21 11.87 4.50
C PHE A 242 -8.10 12.88 4.21
N SER A 243 -6.86 12.45 4.43
CA SER A 243 -5.67 13.22 4.09
C SER A 243 -5.21 12.91 2.65
N TRP A 244 -4.56 13.87 2.01
CA TRP A 244 -3.97 13.73 0.67
C TRP A 244 -2.46 13.97 0.69
N VAL A 245 -1.80 13.96 -0.47
CA VAL A 245 -0.44 14.49 -0.61
C VAL A 245 -0.50 16.01 -0.77
N MET A 246 0.25 16.73 0.07
CA MET A 246 0.39 18.19 -0.02
C MET A 246 1.84 18.55 -0.36
N PRO A 247 2.17 18.80 -1.64
CA PRO A 247 3.55 18.97 -2.08
C PRO A 247 4.19 20.22 -1.47
N GLN A 248 5.20 20.01 -0.62
CA GLN A 248 5.98 21.08 0.00
C GLN A 248 7.48 20.70 -0.02
N ILE A 249 8.30 21.55 -0.65
CA ILE A 249 9.73 21.25 -0.91
C ILE A 249 10.55 21.09 0.38
N GLY A 250 10.21 21.83 1.43
CA GLY A 250 11.03 21.93 2.64
C GLY A 250 10.70 20.92 3.75
N ASP A 251 9.46 20.48 3.86
CA ASP A 251 9.00 19.59 4.94
C ASP A 251 8.38 18.28 4.43
N PHE A 252 8.32 18.10 3.11
CA PHE A 252 7.75 16.93 2.44
C PHE A 252 6.27 16.67 2.80
N GLY A 253 5.52 17.72 3.13
CA GLY A 253 4.12 17.66 3.54
C GLY A 253 3.93 17.08 4.95
N LEU A 254 5.00 16.87 5.71
CA LEU A 254 4.93 16.27 7.04
C LEU A 254 4.20 17.16 8.05
N SER A 255 4.33 18.50 7.96
CA SER A 255 3.59 19.41 8.86
C SER A 255 2.10 19.38 8.57
N TYR A 256 1.72 19.21 7.30
CA TYR A 256 0.32 19.02 6.91
C TYR A 256 -0.24 17.72 7.50
N LEU A 257 0.48 16.59 7.40
CA LEU A 257 0.06 15.32 8.03
C LEU A 257 -0.06 15.46 9.55
N ALA A 258 0.91 16.09 10.21
CA ALA A 258 0.88 16.32 11.64
C ALA A 258 -0.35 17.15 12.07
N ASN A 259 -0.66 18.23 11.32
CA ASN A 259 -1.85 19.04 11.56
C ASN A 259 -3.14 18.25 11.30
N PHE A 260 -3.22 17.50 10.20
CA PHE A 260 -4.37 16.66 9.90
C PHE A 260 -4.68 15.68 11.02
N TYR A 261 -3.67 14.94 11.50
CA TYR A 261 -3.84 14.01 12.60
C TYR A 261 -4.19 14.71 13.90
N GLY A 262 -3.53 15.81 14.23
CA GLY A 262 -3.82 16.62 15.43
C GLY A 262 -5.26 17.15 15.45
N THR A 263 -5.77 17.62 14.31
CA THR A 263 -7.18 18.01 14.17
C THR A 263 -8.09 16.81 14.37
N GLY A 264 -7.81 15.68 13.71
CA GLY A 264 -8.59 14.44 13.85
C GLY A 264 -8.73 13.95 15.30
N GLU A 265 -7.71 14.16 16.15
CA GLU A 265 -7.79 13.81 17.59
C GLU A 265 -8.89 14.55 18.36
N THR A 266 -9.32 15.71 17.86
CA THR A 266 -10.41 16.50 18.44
C THR A 266 -11.79 15.99 18.00
N PHE A 267 -11.86 15.19 16.93
CA PHE A 267 -13.08 14.63 16.34
C PHE A 267 -13.17 13.10 16.51
N LYS A 268 -13.13 12.63 17.76
CA LYS A 268 -13.01 11.20 18.12
C LYS A 268 -14.13 10.27 17.62
N ASN A 269 -15.28 10.83 17.22
CA ASN A 269 -16.42 10.06 16.71
C ASN A 269 -16.44 9.99 15.19
N GLU A 270 -15.57 10.74 14.51
CA GLU A 270 -15.49 10.82 13.06
C GLU A 270 -14.47 9.83 12.49
N ASN A 271 -14.66 9.43 11.23
CA ASN A 271 -13.75 8.50 10.57
C ASN A 271 -12.52 9.25 10.04
N THR A 272 -11.33 8.78 10.41
CA THR A 272 -10.06 9.32 9.87
C THR A 272 -9.47 8.34 8.85
N ILE A 273 -9.22 8.83 7.63
CA ILE A 273 -8.36 8.15 6.65
C ILE A 273 -7.04 8.93 6.57
N GLY A 274 -5.99 8.40 7.18
CA GLY A 274 -4.65 9.00 7.07
C GLY A 274 -4.06 8.86 5.67
N ALA A 275 -2.90 9.46 5.41
CA ALA A 275 -2.19 9.31 4.14
C ALA A 275 -0.71 8.94 4.33
N ALA A 276 -0.19 8.15 3.40
CA ALA A 276 1.23 7.91 3.18
C ALA A 276 1.56 8.01 1.68
N TYR A 277 2.73 8.57 1.34
CA TYR A 277 3.12 8.81 -0.05
C TYR A 277 4.64 8.78 -0.21
N LYS A 278 5.10 8.40 -1.41
CA LYS A 278 6.55 8.32 -1.69
C LYS A 278 7.19 9.68 -1.93
N GLY A 279 6.41 10.68 -2.31
CA GLY A 279 6.85 11.97 -2.83
C GLY A 279 5.78 12.54 -3.75
N PHE A 280 6.12 13.57 -4.53
CA PHE A 280 5.23 14.16 -5.53
C PHE A 280 6.04 14.84 -6.62
N ASN A 281 5.69 14.68 -7.89
CA ASN A 281 6.28 15.42 -8.98
C ASN A 281 5.35 15.45 -10.21
N ASP A 282 4.64 16.58 -10.39
CA ASP A 282 3.67 16.78 -11.48
C ASP A 282 4.28 17.37 -12.76
N GLN A 283 5.61 17.32 -12.94
CA GLN A 283 6.26 17.82 -14.16
C GLN A 283 5.86 17.06 -15.44
N LEU A 284 5.37 15.82 -15.31
CA LEU A 284 4.89 15.03 -16.44
C LEU A 284 3.37 15.06 -16.60
N ALA A 285 2.65 15.66 -15.65
CA ALA A 285 1.22 15.86 -15.74
C ALA A 285 0.91 17.03 -16.66
N SER A 286 0.03 16.83 -17.64
CA SER A 286 -0.37 17.89 -18.57
C SER A 286 -1.13 19.05 -17.89
N TRP A 287 -1.69 18.79 -16.71
CA TRP A 287 -2.35 19.75 -15.83
C TRP A 287 -1.48 20.23 -14.67
N GLY A 288 -0.25 19.71 -14.56
CA GLY A 288 0.66 20.02 -13.47
C GLY A 288 1.13 21.46 -13.46
N SER A 289 1.61 21.91 -12.31
CA SER A 289 2.20 23.26 -12.15
C SER A 289 3.72 23.23 -11.98
N GLY A 290 4.34 22.05 -12.18
CA GLY A 290 5.79 21.84 -12.01
C GLY A 290 6.22 21.73 -10.55
N ARG A 291 5.30 21.35 -9.65
CA ARG A 291 5.58 21.09 -8.24
C ARG A 291 6.35 19.80 -8.10
N ALA A 292 7.37 19.82 -7.26
CA ALA A 292 8.15 18.65 -6.93
C ALA A 292 8.44 18.61 -5.42
N MET A 293 8.36 17.42 -4.86
CA MET A 293 8.65 17.06 -3.49
C MET A 293 9.34 15.69 -3.55
N GLY A 294 10.61 15.65 -3.17
CA GLY A 294 11.44 14.48 -3.40
C GLY A 294 11.01 13.25 -2.60
N GLN A 295 11.54 12.09 -2.98
CA GLN A 295 11.31 10.81 -2.31
C GLN A 295 12.36 10.47 -1.24
N GLN A 296 13.48 11.20 -1.25
CA GLN A 296 14.58 11.12 -0.30
C GLN A 296 15.09 9.68 -0.18
N CYS A 297 15.27 9.00 -1.32
CA CYS A 297 15.67 7.60 -1.35
C CYS A 297 14.75 6.73 -0.45
N GLY A 298 13.44 6.90 -0.60
CA GLY A 298 12.42 6.19 0.17
C GLY A 298 12.19 6.72 1.59
N GLN A 299 12.95 7.72 2.06
CA GLN A 299 12.75 8.25 3.41
C GLN A 299 11.43 9.03 3.55
N THR A 300 10.96 9.73 2.51
CA THR A 300 9.67 10.43 2.57
C THR A 300 8.54 9.45 2.89
N TRP A 301 8.54 8.30 2.19
CA TRP A 301 7.62 7.20 2.45
C TRP A 301 7.62 6.80 3.94
N LEU A 302 8.78 6.46 4.49
CA LEU A 302 8.90 6.05 5.90
C LEU A 302 8.53 7.17 6.89
N GLN A 303 8.84 8.42 6.57
CA GLN A 303 8.51 9.58 7.40
C GLN A 303 7.00 9.82 7.47
N THR A 304 6.25 9.61 6.38
CA THR A 304 4.78 9.72 6.42
C THR A 304 4.13 8.69 7.34
N PHE A 305 4.61 7.44 7.34
CA PHE A 305 4.20 6.42 8.33
C PHE A 305 4.61 6.82 9.76
N SER A 306 5.76 7.45 9.93
CA SER A 306 6.20 7.95 11.24
C SER A 306 5.25 9.01 11.81
N GLN A 307 4.63 9.85 10.96
CA GLN A 307 3.57 10.78 11.40
C GLN A 307 2.36 10.04 11.99
N VAL A 308 1.97 8.91 11.37
CA VAL A 308 0.92 8.04 11.92
C VAL A 308 1.34 7.48 13.27
N ASN A 309 2.56 6.95 13.37
CA ASN A 309 3.04 6.28 14.58
C ASN A 309 3.30 7.23 15.76
N ASN A 310 3.50 8.51 15.50
CA ASN A 310 3.59 9.54 16.54
C ASN A 310 2.24 9.83 17.21
N VAL A 311 1.14 9.55 16.51
CA VAL A 311 -0.22 9.84 16.97
C VAL A 311 -0.96 8.56 17.36
N TYR A 312 -0.81 7.45 16.66
CA TYR A 312 -1.61 6.25 16.89
C TYR A 312 -0.84 5.13 17.60
N SER A 313 -1.57 4.25 18.28
CA SER A 313 -1.01 3.19 19.14
C SER A 313 -2.01 2.05 19.32
N PRO A 314 -1.63 0.91 19.93
CA PRO A 314 -2.58 -0.16 20.28
C PRO A 314 -3.86 0.32 20.98
N SER A 315 -3.75 1.31 21.87
CA SER A 315 -4.85 1.90 22.63
C SER A 315 -5.61 3.01 21.89
N ARG A 316 -5.06 3.52 20.78
CA ARG A 316 -5.64 4.59 19.97
C ARG A 316 -5.37 4.26 18.50
N GLN A 317 -6.26 3.46 17.92
CA GLN A 317 -6.08 2.94 16.57
C GLN A 317 -6.44 4.00 15.53
N LEU A 318 -5.62 4.13 14.48
CA LEU A 318 -6.05 4.72 13.22
C LEU A 318 -6.96 3.69 12.53
N PRO A 319 -8.20 4.02 12.15
CA PRO A 319 -9.07 3.03 11.53
C PRO A 319 -8.64 2.73 10.09
N PHE A 320 -8.26 3.76 9.32
CA PHE A 320 -7.99 3.64 7.90
C PHE A 320 -6.79 4.51 7.48
N LEU A 321 -6.02 4.03 6.52
CA LEU A 321 -4.91 4.74 5.88
C LEU A 321 -5.07 4.61 4.36
N GLN A 322 -4.79 5.66 3.60
CA GLN A 322 -4.63 5.58 2.15
C GLN A 322 -3.20 5.80 1.70
N LEU A 323 -2.77 5.05 0.69
CA LEU A 323 -1.51 5.20 0.00
C LEU A 323 -1.74 6.09 -1.23
N VAL A 324 -1.05 7.21 -1.31
CA VAL A 324 -1.19 8.23 -2.36
C VAL A 324 0.05 8.15 -3.26
N THR A 325 0.00 7.51 -4.41
CA THR A 325 -1.12 6.71 -4.97
C THR A 325 -0.61 5.33 -5.39
N TRP A 326 -1.49 4.41 -5.77
CA TRP A 326 -1.05 3.19 -6.45
C TRP A 326 -0.33 3.54 -7.74
N ASN A 327 -0.97 4.32 -8.62
CA ASN A 327 -0.57 4.40 -10.02
C ASN A 327 -0.74 5.78 -10.67
N ASP A 328 -0.77 6.89 -9.93
CA ASP A 328 -0.65 8.20 -10.57
C ASP A 328 0.80 8.47 -11.01
N TYR A 329 1.11 7.94 -12.19
CA TYR A 329 2.39 8.11 -12.86
C TYR A 329 2.63 9.55 -13.32
N GLU A 330 1.58 10.31 -13.62
CA GLU A 330 1.70 11.67 -14.17
C GLU A 330 2.14 12.65 -13.06
N GLU A 331 1.65 12.45 -11.84
CA GLU A 331 2.06 13.22 -10.64
C GLU A 331 3.22 12.58 -9.85
N GLY A 332 3.79 11.47 -10.34
CA GLY A 332 4.97 10.86 -9.73
C GLY A 332 4.75 10.31 -8.32
N THR A 333 3.49 10.03 -7.94
CA THR A 333 3.11 9.53 -6.61
C THR A 333 2.91 8.01 -6.59
N GLU A 334 2.87 7.35 -7.75
CA GLU A 334 2.66 5.92 -7.90
C GLU A 334 3.64 5.04 -7.09
N ILE A 335 3.13 4.01 -6.43
CA ILE A 335 3.97 2.97 -5.79
C ILE A 335 3.91 1.63 -6.54
N GLU A 336 3.15 1.55 -7.63
CA GLU A 336 2.96 0.36 -8.46
C GLU A 336 4.32 -0.18 -8.92
N SER A 337 5.16 0.66 -9.52
CA SER A 337 6.50 0.31 -10.00
C SER A 337 7.56 0.22 -8.88
N GLY A 338 7.21 0.69 -7.69
CA GLY A 338 8.06 0.68 -6.50
C GLY A 338 8.67 2.03 -6.16
N ILE A 339 9.42 2.03 -5.06
CA ILE A 339 10.07 3.22 -4.51
C ILE A 339 11.58 2.94 -4.42
N ASP A 340 12.39 3.81 -5.01
CA ASP A 340 13.84 3.67 -4.90
C ASP A 340 14.30 4.04 -3.48
N ASN A 341 15.08 3.16 -2.87
CA ASN A 341 15.76 3.43 -1.61
C ASN A 341 17.22 3.86 -1.79
N CYS A 342 17.71 3.95 -3.04
CA CYS A 342 19.08 4.27 -3.40
C CYS A 342 20.15 3.38 -2.75
N VAL A 343 19.74 2.23 -2.19
CA VAL A 343 20.66 1.31 -1.51
C VAL A 343 21.41 0.48 -2.55
N SER A 344 22.69 0.21 -2.26
CA SER A 344 23.47 -0.79 -2.97
C SER A 344 24.27 -1.66 -1.98
N LEU A 345 24.51 -2.90 -2.38
CA LEU A 345 25.27 -3.87 -1.59
C LEU A 345 26.54 -4.29 -2.33
N LYS A 346 27.62 -4.46 -1.58
CA LYS A 346 28.85 -5.10 -2.02
C LYS A 346 29.19 -6.26 -1.11
N VAL A 347 29.16 -7.48 -1.65
CA VAL A 347 29.43 -8.72 -0.93
C VAL A 347 30.88 -9.15 -1.13
N THR A 348 31.54 -9.58 -0.06
CA THR A 348 32.90 -10.13 -0.06
C THR A 348 32.95 -11.42 0.77
N LEU A 349 33.93 -12.26 0.48
CA LEU A 349 34.14 -13.52 1.18
C LEU A 349 35.63 -13.70 1.46
N SER A 350 35.97 -13.99 2.72
CA SER A 350 37.34 -14.30 3.16
C SER A 350 37.32 -15.55 4.04
N GLY A 351 37.88 -16.66 3.54
CA GLY A 351 37.71 -17.97 4.17
C GLY A 351 36.23 -18.36 4.22
N SER A 352 35.68 -18.54 5.42
CA SER A 352 34.24 -18.78 5.64
C SER A 352 33.47 -17.51 6.03
N SER A 353 34.15 -16.38 6.26
CA SER A 353 33.51 -15.13 6.65
C SER A 353 32.93 -14.43 5.42
N LEU A 354 31.61 -14.56 5.25
CA LEU A 354 30.83 -13.78 4.29
C LEU A 354 30.54 -12.42 4.91
N GLN A 355 30.83 -11.34 4.19
CA GLN A 355 30.62 -9.96 4.65
C GLN A 355 29.97 -9.13 3.56
N TRP A 356 29.22 -8.10 3.94
CA TRP A 356 28.67 -7.14 2.99
C TRP A 356 28.76 -5.72 3.51
N ASN A 357 29.02 -4.79 2.61
CA ASN A 357 28.94 -3.36 2.87
C ASN A 357 27.72 -2.79 2.17
N ILE A 358 26.98 -1.94 2.87
CA ILE A 358 25.84 -1.19 2.35
C ILE A 358 26.23 0.27 2.09
N SER A 359 25.78 0.81 0.96
CA SER A 359 25.80 2.25 0.66
C SER A 359 24.36 2.74 0.54
N GLY A 360 24.05 3.90 1.12
CA GLY A 360 22.69 4.42 1.24
C GLY A 360 22.19 4.40 2.68
N ASP A 361 20.89 4.56 2.88
CA ASP A 361 20.27 4.53 4.20
C ASP A 361 19.74 3.12 4.51
N GLU A 362 20.42 2.41 5.41
CA GLU A 362 19.99 1.08 5.86
C GLU A 362 18.63 1.09 6.58
N GLY A 363 18.16 2.25 7.07
CA GLY A 363 16.81 2.40 7.61
C GLY A 363 15.69 2.06 6.62
N THR A 364 16.02 1.93 5.33
CA THR A 364 15.12 1.47 4.25
C THR A 364 15.16 -0.04 4.01
N VAL A 365 16.06 -0.76 4.67
CA VAL A 365 16.18 -2.22 4.64
C VAL A 365 15.36 -2.81 5.79
N ASP A 366 14.70 -3.93 5.53
CA ASP A 366 13.96 -4.68 6.54
C ASP A 366 14.87 -5.75 7.17
N HIS A 367 15.50 -6.57 6.34
CA HIS A 367 16.48 -7.58 6.75
C HIS A 367 17.39 -7.97 5.58
N TYR A 368 18.43 -8.75 5.87
CA TYR A 368 19.25 -9.42 4.88
C TYR A 368 18.88 -10.90 4.79
N ALA A 369 18.80 -11.43 3.58
CA ALA A 369 18.65 -12.86 3.32
C ALA A 369 19.90 -13.40 2.62
N VAL A 370 20.43 -14.52 3.11
CA VAL A 370 21.60 -15.20 2.54
C VAL A 370 21.15 -16.49 1.89
N TYR A 371 21.51 -16.70 0.63
CA TYR A 371 21.14 -17.89 -0.12
C TYR A 371 22.38 -18.62 -0.64
N SER A 372 22.23 -19.92 -0.86
CA SER A 372 23.16 -20.73 -1.64
C SER A 372 22.51 -21.22 -2.93
N SER A 373 23.34 -21.47 -3.95
CA SER A 373 22.91 -22.05 -5.21
C SER A 373 24.02 -22.88 -5.84
N SER A 374 23.71 -24.11 -6.27
CA SER A 374 24.65 -24.96 -6.98
C SER A 374 24.68 -24.71 -8.49
N ASP A 375 23.61 -24.16 -9.06
CA ASP A 375 23.44 -23.90 -10.50
C ASP A 375 23.41 -22.40 -10.85
N GLY A 376 23.46 -21.54 -9.82
CA GLY A 376 23.36 -20.08 -9.94
C GLY A 376 21.96 -19.58 -10.29
N GLN A 377 20.93 -20.43 -10.18
CA GLN A 377 19.55 -20.10 -10.52
C GLN A 377 18.58 -20.46 -9.40
N GLN A 378 18.64 -21.68 -8.88
CA GLN A 378 17.82 -22.16 -7.77
C GLN A 378 18.45 -21.75 -6.44
N LEU A 379 17.70 -21.06 -5.59
CA LEU A 379 18.17 -20.53 -4.32
C LEU A 379 17.65 -21.40 -3.17
N ALA A 380 18.56 -21.81 -2.29
CA ALA A 380 18.24 -22.34 -0.98
C ALA A 380 18.63 -21.29 0.08
N GLU A 381 17.66 -20.80 0.84
CA GLU A 381 17.92 -19.86 1.94
C GLU A 381 18.75 -20.55 3.03
N LEU A 382 19.84 -19.88 3.42
CA LEU A 382 20.76 -20.35 4.46
C LEU A 382 20.45 -19.71 5.81
N THR A 383 20.18 -18.40 5.82
CA THR A 383 19.84 -17.62 7.02
C THR A 383 19.28 -16.27 6.63
N GLN A 384 18.60 -15.62 7.57
CA GLN A 384 18.29 -14.20 7.55
C GLN A 384 19.02 -13.51 8.71
N THR A 385 19.32 -12.22 8.56
CA THR A 385 19.91 -11.39 9.62
C THR A 385 19.24 -10.03 9.66
N ASP A 386 19.11 -9.47 10.86
CA ASP A 386 18.60 -8.11 11.06
C ASP A 386 19.54 -7.06 10.45
N VAL A 387 19.01 -5.85 10.25
CA VAL A 387 19.81 -4.66 9.94
C VAL A 387 20.88 -4.40 11.01
N GLY A 388 22.03 -3.86 10.59
CA GLY A 388 23.22 -3.68 11.42
C GLY A 388 24.10 -4.93 11.55
N VAL A 389 23.63 -6.10 11.09
CA VAL A 389 24.45 -7.30 10.94
C VAL A 389 24.96 -7.36 9.50
N HIS A 390 26.28 -7.41 9.35
CA HIS A 390 26.95 -7.28 8.04
C HIS A 390 27.88 -8.43 7.71
N SER A 391 27.80 -9.51 8.49
CA SER A 391 28.65 -10.68 8.29
C SER A 391 28.02 -11.94 8.84
N VAL A 392 28.28 -13.06 8.19
CA VAL A 392 27.96 -14.40 8.69
C VAL A 392 29.16 -15.31 8.46
N ASP A 393 29.44 -16.18 9.43
CA ASP A 393 30.37 -17.29 9.22
C ASP A 393 29.63 -18.44 8.53
N LEU A 394 29.99 -18.73 7.28
CA LEU A 394 29.38 -19.84 6.52
C LEU A 394 29.63 -21.20 7.17
N CYS A 395 30.64 -21.32 8.05
CA CYS A 395 30.86 -22.55 8.82
C CYS A 395 29.92 -22.74 10.00
N SER A 396 29.18 -21.71 10.41
CA SER A 396 28.08 -21.88 11.37
C SER A 396 26.76 -22.24 10.70
N LEU A 397 26.72 -22.30 9.36
CA LEU A 397 25.51 -22.61 8.59
C LEU A 397 25.59 -24.00 7.93
N THR A 398 24.43 -24.54 7.55
CA THR A 398 24.36 -25.76 6.75
C THR A 398 24.41 -25.41 5.27
N VAL A 399 25.62 -25.27 4.73
CA VAL A 399 25.83 -25.00 3.29
C VAL A 399 25.93 -26.33 2.51
N PRO A 400 25.17 -26.53 1.42
CA PRO A 400 25.28 -27.73 0.60
C PRO A 400 26.70 -28.00 0.09
N ALA A 401 27.11 -29.27 0.06
CA ALA A 401 28.43 -29.67 -0.39
C ALA A 401 28.69 -29.32 -1.87
N GLY A 402 29.97 -29.27 -2.25
CA GLY A 402 30.39 -28.88 -3.60
C GLY A 402 30.56 -27.37 -3.75
N GLN A 403 30.81 -26.92 -4.98
CA GLN A 403 30.93 -25.51 -5.28
C GLN A 403 29.53 -24.86 -5.25
N GLN A 404 29.40 -23.79 -4.48
CA GLN A 404 28.18 -23.02 -4.30
C GLN A 404 28.42 -21.56 -4.72
N GLN A 405 27.36 -20.93 -5.21
CA GLN A 405 27.24 -19.48 -5.32
C GLN A 405 26.44 -18.97 -4.13
N ILE A 406 27.01 -18.02 -3.40
CA ILE A 406 26.40 -17.42 -2.22
C ILE A 406 25.89 -16.03 -2.59
N PHE A 407 24.61 -15.79 -2.35
CA PHE A 407 23.94 -14.52 -2.59
C PHE A 407 23.61 -13.87 -1.26
N VAL A 408 23.66 -12.53 -1.22
CA VAL A 408 23.11 -11.73 -0.13
C VAL A 408 22.11 -10.76 -0.74
N GLN A 409 20.89 -10.77 -0.24
CA GLN A 409 19.84 -9.85 -0.65
C GLN A 409 19.54 -8.89 0.51
N ALA A 410 19.57 -7.59 0.25
CA ALA A 410 18.86 -6.62 1.08
C ALA A 410 17.37 -6.68 0.70
N VAL A 411 16.57 -7.25 1.58
CA VAL A 411 15.11 -7.16 1.47
C VAL A 411 14.71 -5.82 2.06
N ALA A 412 14.09 -4.98 1.24
CA ALA A 412 13.76 -3.63 1.66
C ALA A 412 12.48 -3.58 2.50
N LYS A 413 12.20 -2.43 3.11
CA LYS A 413 10.90 -2.17 3.74
C LYS A 413 9.75 -2.16 2.71
N PRO A 414 8.48 -2.24 3.14
CA PRO A 414 7.34 -2.39 2.22
C PRO A 414 7.34 -1.44 1.03
N SER A 415 7.14 -2.00 -0.17
CA SER A 415 7.15 -1.31 -1.48
C SER A 415 8.48 -0.64 -1.90
N LEU A 416 9.51 -0.66 -1.06
CA LEU A 416 10.86 -0.22 -1.44
C LEU A 416 11.59 -1.32 -2.24
N THR A 417 12.65 -0.93 -2.95
CA THR A 417 13.36 -1.81 -3.89
C THR A 417 14.29 -2.81 -3.19
N ASN A 418 14.17 -4.10 -3.51
CA ASN A 418 15.13 -5.11 -3.05
C ASN A 418 16.45 -4.99 -3.82
N ARG A 419 17.57 -5.35 -3.18
CA ARG A 419 18.89 -5.34 -3.83
C ARG A 419 19.61 -6.66 -3.60
N MET A 420 19.91 -7.37 -4.68
CA MET A 420 20.73 -8.59 -4.64
C MET A 420 21.85 -8.47 -5.68
N PRO A 421 23.08 -8.11 -5.29
CA PRO A 421 24.23 -8.09 -6.20
C PRO A 421 24.59 -9.51 -6.67
N GLY A 422 25.54 -9.59 -7.61
CA GLY A 422 26.07 -10.88 -8.06
C GLY A 422 26.68 -11.70 -6.92
N PRO A 423 26.69 -13.04 -7.04
CA PRO A 423 27.12 -13.93 -5.97
C PRO A 423 28.63 -13.95 -5.79
N VAL A 424 29.05 -14.51 -4.66
CA VAL A 424 30.44 -14.93 -4.41
C VAL A 424 30.53 -16.46 -4.45
N SER A 425 31.62 -17.00 -4.99
CA SER A 425 31.85 -18.45 -5.02
C SER A 425 32.35 -18.95 -3.68
N TYR A 426 31.77 -20.03 -3.17
CA TYR A 426 32.19 -20.70 -1.94
C TYR A 426 32.22 -22.21 -2.13
N THR A 427 33.19 -22.89 -1.53
CA THR A 427 33.18 -24.35 -1.40
C THR A 427 33.30 -24.64 0.09
N PRO A 428 32.35 -25.34 0.73
CA PRO A 428 32.43 -25.62 2.16
C PRO A 428 33.72 -26.35 2.53
N GLN A 429 34.48 -25.78 3.46
CA GLN A 429 35.74 -26.35 3.99
C GLN A 429 35.71 -26.52 5.52
N CYS A 430 34.55 -26.34 6.13
CA CYS A 430 34.36 -26.37 7.58
C CYS A 430 34.73 -27.75 8.14
N GLY A 431 35.69 -27.80 9.07
CA GLY A 431 36.21 -29.04 9.64
C GLY A 431 37.41 -29.65 8.91
N LYS A 432 38.00 -28.97 7.92
CA LYS A 432 39.33 -29.30 7.37
C LYS A 432 40.38 -28.34 7.91
N SER A 433 40.75 -28.50 9.17
CA SER A 433 41.95 -27.88 9.77
C SER A 433 43.17 -28.75 9.55
#